data_AF-A0A6G7T8Q2-F1
#
_entry.id   AF-A0A6G7T8Q2-F1
#
_cell.length_a   1.000
_cell.length_b   1.000
_cell.length_c   1.000
_cell.angle_alpha   90.00
_cell.angle_beta   90.00
_cell.angle_gamma   90.00
#
_symmetry.space_group_name_H-M   'P 1'
#
loop_
_entity.id
_entity.type
_entity.pdbx_description
1 polymer ?
#
loop_
_entity_poly.entity_id
_entity_poly.type
_entity_poly.pdbx_seq_one_letter_code
_entity_poly.pdbx_strand_id
1 'polypeptide(L)'
;MKQSPDHEDEILDVRRHQDPGRNRLTPVVQLPPDVALSVVDALAGLVRAAHRTEQARPTPAGVLKQAQEFEEGDVFMLEPPFEGFFADRYLMDFYDTAERDICSRMHLHTGLRFVRMMTGPETTIRVSSLSPITVRPAAANWTGPLRAFTDALPGTPTGVHRDRHNVIVPPNSWVDMQIPRGVSHQFNAVGPNAVIDSVHPEESIETLREGMSGYRMMAQTIFLAKDKSPATTCADTTDPSSSARH
;
A
#
# COMPACT_ATOMS: atom_id res chain seq x y z
N MET A 1 -14.43 -11.28 2.15
CA MET A 1 -13.72 -12.00 3.23
C MET A 1 -13.09 -13.22 2.63
N LYS A 2 -11.93 -13.65 3.14
CA LYS A 2 -11.21 -14.81 2.61
C LYS A 2 -12.04 -16.07 2.69
N GLN A 3 -11.87 -16.94 1.71
CA GLN A 3 -12.39 -18.31 1.75
C GLN A 3 -11.52 -19.19 2.64
N SER A 4 -10.20 -18.95 2.65
CA SER A 4 -9.23 -19.68 3.47
C SER A 4 -8.21 -18.71 4.07
N PRO A 5 -8.09 -18.62 5.41
CA PRO A 5 -7.13 -17.74 6.08
C PRO A 5 -5.68 -18.01 5.67
N ASP A 6 -5.31 -19.27 5.44
CA ASP A 6 -3.93 -19.68 5.11
C ASP A 6 -3.51 -19.41 3.65
N HIS A 7 -4.43 -19.05 2.75
CA HIS A 7 -4.08 -18.83 1.34
C HIS A 7 -3.38 -17.48 1.14
N GLU A 8 -2.11 -17.44 0.79
CA GLU A 8 -1.36 -16.19 0.61
C GLU A 8 -1.69 -15.44 -0.68
N ASP A 9 -2.35 -16.10 -1.63
CA ASP A 9 -2.59 -15.62 -2.99
C ASP A 9 -4.06 -15.76 -3.42
N GLU A 10 -5.00 -15.69 -2.46
CA GLU A 10 -6.43 -15.75 -2.79
C GLU A 10 -6.81 -14.63 -3.77
N ILE A 11 -7.56 -14.99 -4.82
CA ILE A 11 -8.00 -14.07 -5.87
C ILE A 11 -9.52 -13.95 -5.85
N LEU A 12 -10.03 -12.72 -5.83
CA LEU A 12 -11.44 -12.43 -6.04
C LEU A 12 -11.73 -12.02 -7.49
N ASP A 13 -12.87 -12.48 -7.98
CA ASP A 13 -13.35 -12.11 -9.31
C ASP A 13 -13.72 -10.63 -9.35
N VAL A 14 -12.84 -9.85 -10.00
CA VAL A 14 -13.02 -8.41 -10.21
C VAL A 14 -14.33 -8.08 -10.95
N ARG A 15 -14.92 -9.00 -11.72
CA ARG A 15 -16.22 -8.80 -12.38
C ARG A 15 -17.36 -8.65 -11.38
N ARG A 16 -17.27 -9.32 -10.23
CA ARG A 16 -18.36 -9.39 -9.24
C ARG A 16 -18.09 -8.57 -7.99
N HIS A 17 -16.82 -8.34 -7.66
CA HIS A 17 -16.46 -7.55 -6.49
C HIS A 17 -16.96 -6.11 -6.58
N GLN A 18 -17.39 -5.58 -5.43
CA GLN A 18 -17.75 -4.18 -5.23
C GLN A 18 -17.21 -3.77 -3.86
N ASP A 19 -16.57 -2.62 -3.78
CA ASP A 19 -16.13 -2.15 -2.47
C ASP A 19 -17.34 -1.75 -1.62
N PRO A 20 -17.38 -2.14 -0.34
CA PRO A 20 -18.48 -1.80 0.56
C PRO A 20 -18.41 -0.33 1.04
N GLY A 21 -17.37 0.41 0.67
CA GLY A 21 -17.08 1.75 1.13
C GLY A 21 -16.06 2.44 0.24
N ARG A 22 -15.46 3.51 0.75
CA ARG A 22 -14.50 4.32 0.00
C ARG A 22 -13.27 4.62 0.85
N ASN A 23 -12.12 4.57 0.20
CA ASN A 23 -10.89 5.06 0.78
C ASN A 23 -10.97 6.57 1.02
N ARG A 24 -10.26 7.03 2.06
CA ARG A 24 -10.20 8.45 2.40
C ARG A 24 -8.76 8.90 2.59
N LEU A 25 -8.34 9.88 1.79
CA LEU A 25 -7.03 10.51 1.87
C LEU A 25 -7.10 11.84 2.61
N THR A 26 -6.07 12.14 3.40
CA THR A 26 -5.91 13.41 4.11
C THR A 26 -4.51 13.95 3.82
N PRO A 27 -4.38 15.01 3.02
CA PRO A 27 -3.10 15.68 2.84
C PRO A 27 -2.69 16.35 4.16
N VAL A 28 -1.55 15.94 4.74
CA VAL A 28 -1.11 16.38 6.07
C VAL A 28 -0.16 17.55 5.96
N VAL A 29 0.97 17.35 5.27
CA VAL A 29 2.01 18.38 5.11
C VAL A 29 2.84 18.14 3.85
N GLN A 30 3.29 19.23 3.24
CA GLN A 30 4.38 19.21 2.28
C GLN A 30 5.63 19.80 2.92
N LEU A 31 6.73 19.06 2.83
CA LEU A 31 7.99 19.38 3.47
C LEU A 31 8.97 19.98 2.46
N PRO A 32 9.95 20.77 2.92
CA PRO A 32 11.12 21.09 2.10
C PRO A 32 11.83 19.79 1.63
N PRO A 33 12.40 19.75 0.42
CA PRO A 33 13.01 18.54 -0.16
C PRO A 33 14.01 17.83 0.78
N ASP A 34 14.95 18.58 1.35
CA ASP A 34 15.99 18.00 2.23
C ASP A 34 15.40 17.41 3.53
N VAL A 35 14.32 18.02 4.03
CA VAL A 35 13.61 17.52 5.23
C VAL A 35 12.84 16.25 4.89
N ALA A 36 12.14 16.23 3.75
CA ALA A 36 11.41 15.05 3.29
C ALA A 36 12.37 13.86 3.07
N LEU A 37 13.50 14.11 2.40
CA LEU A 37 14.54 13.11 2.18
C LEU A 37 15.07 12.56 3.51
N SER A 38 15.42 13.44 4.45
CA SER A 38 15.93 13.03 5.76
C SER A 38 14.96 12.12 6.52
N VAL A 39 13.65 12.41 6.45
CA VAL A 39 12.61 11.59 7.09
C VAL A 39 12.50 10.23 6.41
N VAL A 40 12.40 10.20 5.07
CA VAL A 40 12.26 8.96 4.31
C VAL A 40 13.49 8.06 4.48
N ASP A 41 14.70 8.62 4.37
CA ASP A 41 15.95 7.87 4.55
C ASP A 41 16.07 7.26 5.95
N ALA A 42 15.68 8.01 6.98
CA ALA A 42 15.70 7.51 8.34
C ALA A 42 14.75 6.31 8.52
N LEU A 43 13.53 6.40 8.00
CA LEU A 43 12.53 5.33 8.13
C LEU A 43 12.85 4.12 7.25
N ALA A 44 13.22 4.32 5.99
CA ALA A 44 13.69 3.26 5.11
C ALA A 44 14.95 2.58 5.69
N GLY A 45 15.85 3.37 6.30
CA GLY A 45 17.02 2.88 7.01
C GLY A 45 16.70 1.89 8.13
N LEU A 46 15.61 2.10 8.87
CA LEU A 46 15.12 1.15 9.89
C LEU A 46 14.71 -0.18 9.27
N VAL A 47 13.93 -0.14 8.19
CA VAL A 47 13.47 -1.33 7.47
C VAL A 47 14.68 -2.12 6.93
N ARG A 48 15.58 -1.45 6.21
CA ARG A 48 16.79 -2.06 5.65
C ARG A 48 17.69 -2.66 6.73
N ALA A 49 17.82 -2.00 7.89
CA ALA A 49 18.58 -2.52 9.02
C ALA A 49 17.96 -3.77 9.65
N ALA A 50 16.63 -3.79 9.77
CA ALA A 50 15.90 -4.97 10.26
C ALA A 50 16.11 -6.18 9.33
N HIS A 51 16.02 -5.98 8.01
CA HIS A 51 16.27 -7.02 7.01
C HIS A 51 17.71 -7.56 7.04
N ARG A 52 18.72 -6.68 7.16
CA ARG A 52 20.12 -7.13 7.36
C ARG A 52 20.29 -7.95 8.64
N THR A 53 19.60 -7.56 9.72
CA THR A 53 19.65 -8.27 11.00
C THR A 53 19.03 -9.66 10.87
N GLU A 54 17.86 -9.75 10.25
CA GLU A 54 17.18 -11.02 9.97
C GLU A 54 18.02 -11.93 9.08
N GLN A 55 18.70 -11.40 8.07
CA GLN A 55 19.60 -12.20 7.23
C GLN A 55 20.80 -12.76 8.02
N ALA A 56 21.39 -11.95 8.91
CA ALA A 56 22.52 -12.36 9.72
C ALA A 56 22.12 -13.32 10.87
N ARG A 57 20.92 -13.14 11.42
CA ARG A 57 20.38 -13.91 12.55
C ARG A 57 18.89 -14.20 12.31
N PRO A 58 18.58 -15.22 11.50
CA PRO A 58 17.20 -15.53 11.13
C PRO A 58 16.31 -15.80 12.33
N THR A 59 15.07 -15.32 12.24
CA THR A 59 14.04 -15.61 13.24
C THR A 59 13.78 -17.12 13.29
N PRO A 60 13.78 -17.76 14.47
CA PRO A 60 13.48 -19.19 14.59
C PRO A 60 12.10 -19.56 14.07
N ALA A 61 11.95 -20.80 13.59
CA ALA A 61 10.66 -21.31 13.15
C ALA A 61 9.60 -21.22 14.27
N GLY A 62 8.40 -20.77 13.92
CA GLY A 62 7.29 -20.59 14.86
C GLY A 62 7.34 -19.28 15.67
N VAL A 63 8.38 -18.48 15.51
CA VAL A 63 8.46 -17.13 16.08
C VAL A 63 8.06 -16.10 15.03
N LEU A 64 7.41 -15.03 15.47
CA LEU A 64 7.01 -13.91 14.63
C LEU A 64 8.24 -13.23 14.01
N LYS A 65 8.34 -13.29 12.68
CA LYS A 65 9.37 -12.63 11.89
C LYS A 65 9.00 -11.17 11.65
N GLN A 66 9.81 -10.24 12.13
CA GLN A 66 9.51 -8.81 12.02
C GLN A 66 9.89 -8.21 10.66
N ALA A 67 11.00 -8.65 10.08
CA ALA A 67 11.42 -8.23 8.73
C ALA A 67 10.76 -9.12 7.69
N GLN A 68 9.77 -8.62 6.96
CA GLN A 68 8.96 -9.37 5.98
C GLN A 68 9.06 -8.71 4.59
N GLU A 69 8.65 -9.42 3.54
CA GLU A 69 8.66 -8.93 2.16
C GLU A 69 7.24 -8.93 1.61
N PHE A 70 6.85 -7.82 0.98
CA PHE A 70 5.55 -7.62 0.32
C PHE A 70 5.76 -7.38 -1.19
N GLU A 71 4.67 -7.34 -1.97
CA GLU A 71 4.80 -7.02 -3.39
C GLU A 71 5.32 -5.60 -3.59
N GLU A 72 4.93 -4.69 -2.72
CA GLU A 72 5.22 -3.26 -2.77
C GLU A 72 6.61 -2.90 -2.26
N GLY A 73 7.18 -3.67 -1.34
CA GLY A 73 8.38 -3.28 -0.61
C GLY A 73 8.80 -4.22 0.51
N ASP A 74 9.91 -3.88 1.13
CA ASP A 74 10.40 -4.51 2.36
C ASP A 74 9.62 -3.96 3.54
N VAL A 75 9.22 -4.83 4.47
CA VAL A 75 8.43 -4.47 5.65
C VAL A 75 9.20 -4.77 6.93
N PHE A 76 9.06 -3.89 7.91
CA PHE A 76 9.50 -4.12 9.29
C PHE A 76 8.36 -3.87 10.27
N MET A 77 7.96 -4.91 10.98
CA MET A 77 6.97 -4.83 12.06
C MET A 77 7.57 -4.15 13.30
N LEU A 78 7.26 -2.85 13.43
CA LEU A 78 7.71 -2.00 14.54
C LEU A 78 7.13 -2.45 15.87
N GLU A 79 5.82 -2.68 15.89
CA GLU A 79 5.07 -3.01 17.11
C GLU A 79 4.29 -4.29 16.83
N PRO A 80 4.81 -5.45 17.24
CA PRO A 80 4.04 -6.68 17.18
C PRO A 80 2.86 -6.59 18.15
N PRO A 81 1.76 -7.29 17.87
CA PRO A 81 0.63 -7.30 18.77
C PRO A 81 1.00 -8.08 20.05
N PHE A 82 0.39 -7.71 21.17
CA PHE A 82 0.52 -8.42 22.45
C PHE A 82 -0.86 -8.88 22.95
N GLU A 83 -0.88 -9.75 23.96
CA GLU A 83 -2.13 -10.30 24.49
C GLU A 83 -3.11 -9.18 24.91
N GLY A 84 -4.32 -9.22 24.34
CA GLY A 84 -5.36 -8.21 24.58
C GLY A 84 -5.27 -6.96 23.70
N PHE A 85 -4.24 -6.81 22.87
CA PHE A 85 -4.11 -5.75 21.88
C PHE A 85 -4.17 -6.30 20.46
N PHE A 86 -5.01 -5.69 19.63
CA PHE A 86 -5.49 -6.29 18.38
C PHE A 86 -4.95 -5.62 17.11
N ALA A 87 -4.06 -4.65 17.29
CA ALA A 87 -3.38 -3.96 16.23
C ALA A 87 -1.89 -4.27 16.25
N ASP A 88 -1.30 -4.35 15.07
CA ASP A 88 0.12 -4.22 14.86
C ASP A 88 0.43 -2.98 14.03
N ARG A 89 1.72 -2.66 13.97
CA ARG A 89 2.25 -1.52 13.22
C ARG A 89 3.51 -1.93 12.48
N TYR A 90 3.63 -1.52 11.23
CA TYR A 90 4.84 -1.72 10.45
C TYR A 90 5.26 -0.46 9.68
N LEU A 91 6.54 -0.43 9.34
CA LEU A 91 7.10 0.42 8.30
C LEU A 91 7.35 -0.40 7.06
N MET A 92 7.11 0.19 5.88
CA MET A 92 7.51 -0.41 4.62
C MET A 92 8.34 0.57 3.81
N ASP A 93 9.49 0.09 3.33
CA ASP A 93 10.34 0.76 2.34
C ASP A 93 9.89 0.30 0.96
N PHE A 94 9.30 1.21 0.18
CA PHE A 94 8.77 0.85 -1.14
C PHE A 94 9.89 0.54 -2.11
N TYR A 95 9.64 -0.43 -2.96
CA TYR A 95 10.42 -0.57 -4.17
C TYR A 95 9.94 0.42 -5.24
N ASP A 96 10.88 0.95 -6.02
CA ASP A 96 10.55 1.72 -7.21
C ASP A 96 9.97 0.79 -8.30
N THR A 97 8.73 1.08 -8.72
CA THR A 97 8.09 0.31 -9.79
C THR A 97 8.81 0.44 -11.12
N ALA A 98 9.49 1.57 -11.40
CA ALA A 98 10.29 1.74 -12.61
C ALA A 98 11.52 0.82 -12.62
N GLU A 99 12.19 0.66 -11.48
CA GLU A 99 13.35 -0.23 -11.36
C GLU A 99 12.96 -1.71 -11.42
N ARG A 100 11.78 -2.06 -10.89
CA ARG A 100 11.29 -3.45 -10.88
C ARG A 100 10.58 -3.88 -12.16
N ASP A 101 10.16 -2.92 -12.98
CA ASP A 101 9.35 -3.12 -14.19
C ASP A 101 7.97 -3.80 -13.95
N ILE A 102 7.49 -3.78 -12.70
CA ILE A 102 6.20 -4.36 -12.30
C ILE A 102 5.46 -3.46 -11.33
N CYS A 103 4.13 -3.44 -11.47
CA CYS A 103 3.22 -2.87 -10.48
C CYS A 103 2.80 -3.93 -9.45
N SER A 104 2.58 -3.52 -8.21
CA SER A 104 1.96 -4.36 -7.19
C SER A 104 0.50 -4.61 -7.53
N ARG A 105 -0.07 -5.74 -7.10
CA ARG A 105 -1.47 -6.06 -7.40
C ARG A 105 -2.43 -5.26 -6.52
N MET A 106 -3.54 -4.80 -7.11
CA MET A 106 -4.64 -4.26 -6.33
C MET A 106 -5.24 -5.37 -5.45
N HIS A 107 -5.46 -5.05 -4.18
CA HIS A 107 -5.91 -6.01 -3.20
C HIS A 107 -6.86 -5.37 -2.19
N LEU A 108 -7.47 -6.20 -1.36
CA LEU A 108 -8.24 -5.77 -0.20
C LEU A 108 -7.79 -6.55 1.03
N HIS A 109 -7.99 -5.97 2.20
CA HIS A 109 -7.76 -6.64 3.47
C HIS A 109 -9.07 -7.00 4.15
N THR A 110 -9.04 -8.09 4.91
CA THR A 110 -10.13 -8.49 5.80
C THR A 110 -10.31 -7.57 6.99
N GLY A 111 -9.34 -6.72 7.31
CA GLY A 111 -9.42 -5.68 8.35
C GLY A 111 -9.38 -4.26 7.79
N LEU A 112 -9.73 -3.28 8.63
CA LEU A 112 -9.50 -1.87 8.31
C LEU A 112 -8.00 -1.52 8.47
N ARG A 113 -7.55 -0.44 7.81
CA ARG A 113 -6.17 0.04 7.84
C ARG A 113 -6.07 1.55 7.99
N PHE A 114 -5.00 1.99 8.63
CA PHE A 114 -4.57 3.38 8.64
C PHE A 114 -3.13 3.45 8.13
N VAL A 115 -2.92 4.15 7.02
CA VAL A 115 -1.62 4.21 6.33
C VAL A 115 -1.15 5.65 6.28
N ARG A 116 0.09 5.91 6.68
CA ARG A 116 0.78 7.18 6.45
C ARG A 116 1.76 6.99 5.31
N MET A 117 1.54 7.68 4.20
CA MET A 117 2.45 7.68 3.05
C MET A 117 3.37 8.88 3.12
N MET A 118 4.66 8.64 3.03
CA MET A 118 5.69 9.67 3.01
C MET A 118 6.53 9.54 1.73
N THR A 119 6.67 10.65 1.01
CA THR A 119 7.47 10.75 -0.21
C THR A 119 8.58 11.77 -0.04
N GLY A 120 9.76 11.47 -0.58
CA GLY A 120 10.89 12.37 -0.70
C GLY A 120 10.95 13.05 -2.07
N PRO A 121 12.11 13.65 -2.42
CA PRO A 121 12.32 14.25 -3.72
C PRO A 121 12.13 13.23 -4.85
N GLU A 122 11.65 13.72 -5.99
CA GLU A 122 11.50 12.97 -7.26
C GLU A 122 10.62 11.71 -7.16
N THR A 123 9.92 11.51 -6.05
CA THR A 123 9.14 10.30 -5.79
C THR A 123 7.66 10.61 -5.65
N THR A 124 6.82 9.80 -6.26
CA THR A 124 5.36 9.86 -6.09
C THR A 124 4.84 8.51 -5.65
N ILE A 125 3.67 8.49 -4.99
CA ILE A 125 2.92 7.27 -4.77
C ILE A 125 1.58 7.40 -5.49
N ARG A 126 1.31 6.47 -6.40
CA ARG A 126 0.01 6.31 -7.03
C ARG A 126 -0.85 5.41 -6.15
N VAL A 127 -1.90 6.00 -5.58
CA VAL A 127 -2.92 5.30 -4.81
C VAL A 127 -4.10 5.00 -5.73
N SER A 128 -4.49 3.73 -5.82
CA SER A 128 -5.60 3.31 -6.69
C SER A 128 -6.67 2.55 -5.93
N SER A 129 -7.92 2.57 -6.40
CA SER A 129 -9.06 1.80 -5.86
C SER A 129 -10.10 1.53 -6.94
N LEU A 130 -10.93 0.49 -6.76
CA LEU A 130 -12.12 0.25 -7.60
C LEU A 130 -13.27 1.23 -7.30
N SER A 131 -13.19 1.98 -6.20
CA SER A 131 -14.18 3.00 -5.85
C SER A 131 -13.57 4.39 -5.78
N PRO A 132 -14.34 5.46 -6.03
CA PRO A 132 -13.84 6.82 -5.94
C PRO A 132 -13.21 7.09 -4.56
N ILE A 133 -12.01 7.67 -4.57
CA ILE A 133 -11.27 8.00 -3.36
C ILE A 133 -11.70 9.39 -2.86
N THR A 134 -12.05 9.48 -1.58
CA THR A 134 -12.42 10.77 -0.97
C THR A 134 -11.18 11.50 -0.48
N VAL A 135 -10.85 12.64 -1.07
CA VAL A 135 -9.75 13.50 -0.61
C VAL A 135 -10.30 14.57 0.32
N ARG A 136 -9.82 14.62 1.57
CA ARG A 136 -10.18 15.69 2.51
C ARG A 136 -9.57 17.03 2.09
N PRO A 137 -10.17 18.16 2.51
CA PRO A 137 -9.51 19.46 2.42
C PRO A 137 -8.13 19.38 3.07
N ALA A 138 -7.14 19.95 2.39
CA ALA A 138 -5.76 19.92 2.86
C ALA A 138 -5.56 20.87 4.05
N ALA A 139 -4.55 20.61 4.86
CA ALA A 139 -4.11 21.54 5.90
C ALA A 139 -3.60 22.86 5.28
N ALA A 140 -3.53 23.93 6.10
CA ALA A 140 -3.23 25.30 5.64
C ALA A 140 -1.91 25.46 4.84
N ASN A 141 -0.95 24.54 5.03
CA ASN A 141 0.38 24.61 4.41
C ASN A 141 0.56 23.65 3.21
N TRP A 142 -0.54 23.17 2.63
CA TRP A 142 -0.50 22.24 1.51
C TRP A 142 -0.67 22.96 0.16
N THR A 143 0.15 22.64 -0.83
CA THR A 143 0.12 23.28 -2.16
C THR A 143 -0.88 22.59 -3.07
N GLY A 144 -2.08 23.17 -3.19
CA GLY A 144 -3.11 22.78 -4.17
C GLY A 144 -3.78 21.42 -3.90
N PRO A 145 -4.84 21.06 -4.65
CA PRO A 145 -5.48 19.75 -4.49
C PRO A 145 -4.55 18.61 -4.94
N LEU A 146 -4.74 17.42 -4.36
CA LEU A 146 -4.14 16.20 -4.91
C LEU A 146 -4.69 15.95 -6.32
N ARG A 147 -3.81 15.57 -7.24
CA ARG A 147 -4.21 15.16 -8.59
C ARG A 147 -4.94 13.82 -8.51
N ALA A 148 -6.13 13.76 -9.09
CA ALA A 148 -6.95 12.57 -9.18
C ALA A 148 -7.43 12.34 -10.61
N PHE A 149 -7.51 11.08 -11.04
CA PHE A 149 -8.00 10.70 -12.37
C PHE A 149 -8.53 9.27 -12.37
N THR A 150 -9.29 8.90 -13.38
CA THR A 150 -9.83 7.55 -13.58
C THR A 150 -9.26 6.97 -14.88
N ASP A 151 -8.84 5.72 -14.84
CA ASP A 151 -8.43 4.96 -16.02
C ASP A 151 -9.00 3.53 -15.99
N ALA A 152 -8.73 2.74 -17.02
CA ALA A 152 -9.11 1.34 -17.03
C ALA A 152 -8.16 0.52 -16.12
N LEU A 153 -8.73 -0.31 -15.25
CA LEU A 153 -7.96 -1.28 -14.48
C LEU A 153 -7.26 -2.26 -15.45
N PRO A 154 -5.92 -2.39 -15.41
CA PRO A 154 -5.21 -3.36 -16.23
C PRO A 154 -5.49 -4.80 -15.79
N GLY A 155 -5.29 -5.76 -16.69
CA GLY A 155 -5.37 -7.18 -16.36
C GLY A 155 -6.78 -7.70 -16.06
N THR A 156 -7.84 -6.99 -16.47
CA THR A 156 -9.22 -7.49 -16.36
C THR A 156 -9.44 -8.66 -17.32
N PRO A 157 -10.33 -9.62 -16.97
CA PRO A 157 -10.70 -10.71 -17.88
C PRO A 157 -11.26 -10.19 -19.22
N THR A 158 -11.10 -10.96 -20.29
CA THR A 158 -11.61 -10.62 -21.63
C THR A 158 -13.09 -10.20 -21.58
N GLY A 159 -13.39 -9.03 -22.17
CA GLY A 159 -14.73 -8.46 -22.21
C GLY A 159 -15.18 -7.79 -20.91
N VAL A 160 -14.32 -7.67 -19.89
CA VAL A 160 -14.61 -6.97 -18.64
C VAL A 160 -13.89 -5.64 -18.62
N HIS A 161 -14.64 -4.56 -18.45
CA HIS A 161 -14.11 -3.24 -18.17
C HIS A 161 -14.38 -2.87 -16.70
N ARG A 162 -13.39 -2.28 -16.05
CA ARG A 162 -13.49 -1.74 -14.69
C ARG A 162 -12.72 -0.43 -14.61
N ASP A 163 -13.35 0.56 -14.01
CA ASP A 163 -12.70 1.81 -13.66
C ASP A 163 -11.75 1.59 -12.48
N ARG A 164 -10.57 2.16 -12.60
CA ARG A 164 -9.61 2.34 -11.51
C ARG A 164 -9.53 3.83 -11.21
N HIS A 165 -9.85 4.19 -9.97
CA HIS A 165 -9.78 5.55 -9.48
C HIS A 165 -8.43 5.79 -8.82
N ASN A 166 -7.74 6.84 -9.22
CA ASN A 166 -6.36 7.11 -8.83
C ASN A 166 -6.26 8.47 -8.16
N VAL A 167 -5.38 8.55 -7.15
CA VAL A 167 -4.91 9.81 -6.56
C VAL A 167 -3.40 9.75 -6.45
N ILE A 168 -2.73 10.84 -6.82
CA ILE A 168 -1.27 10.96 -6.75
C ILE A 168 -0.87 11.65 -5.46
N VAL A 169 -0.09 10.96 -4.64
CA VAL A 169 0.70 11.58 -3.57
C VAL A 169 1.94 12.22 -4.22
N PRO A 170 2.07 13.55 -4.16
CA PRO A 170 3.17 14.25 -4.82
C PRO A 170 4.49 14.05 -4.06
N PRO A 171 5.63 14.50 -4.62
CA PRO A 171 6.91 14.48 -3.90
C PRO A 171 6.87 15.31 -2.61
N ASN A 172 7.81 15.02 -1.72
CA ASN A 172 8.05 15.75 -0.47
C ASN A 172 6.80 15.88 0.42
N SER A 173 6.00 14.82 0.51
CA SER A 173 4.66 14.89 1.07
C SER A 173 4.40 13.84 2.13
N TRP A 174 3.57 14.20 3.10
CA TRP A 174 2.92 13.27 4.04
C TRP A 174 1.42 13.27 3.76
N VAL A 175 0.88 12.12 3.38
CA VAL A 175 -0.55 11.90 3.19
C VAL A 175 -1.03 10.70 3.99
N ASP A 176 -2.07 10.90 4.81
CA ASP A 176 -2.71 9.81 5.55
C ASP A 176 -3.84 9.20 4.72
N MET A 177 -4.06 7.89 4.86
CA MET A 177 -5.15 7.15 4.23
C MET A 177 -5.86 6.26 5.24
N GLN A 178 -7.19 6.33 5.24
CA GLN A 178 -8.07 5.38 5.92
C GLN A 178 -8.65 4.43 4.89
N ILE A 179 -8.49 3.14 5.14
CA ILE A 179 -8.95 2.05 4.27
C ILE A 179 -10.00 1.25 5.06
N PRO A 180 -11.29 1.36 4.72
CA PRO A 180 -12.30 0.53 5.35
C PRO A 180 -12.13 -0.95 5.03
N ARG A 181 -12.68 -1.80 5.89
CA ARG A 181 -12.70 -3.25 5.71
C ARG A 181 -13.22 -3.64 4.33
N GLY A 182 -12.48 -4.51 3.63
CA GLY A 182 -12.90 -5.05 2.34
C GLY A 182 -12.91 -4.06 1.18
N VAL A 183 -12.35 -2.86 1.36
CA VAL A 183 -12.21 -1.87 0.29
C VAL A 183 -10.88 -2.07 -0.42
N SER A 184 -10.96 -2.18 -1.74
CA SER A 184 -9.81 -2.34 -2.61
C SER A 184 -8.87 -1.13 -2.56
N HIS A 185 -7.57 -1.41 -2.58
CA HIS A 185 -6.55 -0.40 -2.76
C HIS A 185 -5.31 -0.98 -3.43
N GLN A 186 -4.44 -0.08 -3.89
CA GLN A 186 -3.17 -0.40 -4.54
C GLN A 186 -2.21 0.77 -4.31
N PHE A 187 -0.97 0.48 -3.95
CA PHE A 187 0.10 1.46 -3.82
C PHE A 187 1.23 1.14 -4.78
N ASN A 188 1.66 2.12 -5.57
CA ASN A 188 2.83 2.00 -6.44
C ASN A 188 3.69 3.25 -6.27
N ALA A 189 4.92 3.08 -5.83
CA ALA A 189 5.90 4.15 -5.78
C ALA A 189 6.59 4.28 -7.15
N VAL A 190 6.73 5.51 -7.62
CA VAL A 190 7.53 5.87 -8.79
C VAL A 190 8.62 6.80 -8.29
N GLY A 191 9.86 6.32 -8.25
CA GLY A 191 11.01 6.95 -7.61
C GLY A 191 11.46 6.25 -6.32
N PRO A 192 12.68 6.57 -5.84
CA PRO A 192 13.37 5.77 -4.81
C PRO A 192 13.03 6.14 -3.36
N ASN A 193 12.30 7.24 -3.13
CA ASN A 193 12.14 7.85 -1.81
C ASN A 193 10.69 7.72 -1.32
N ALA A 194 10.20 6.50 -1.09
CA ALA A 194 8.83 6.26 -0.62
C ALA A 194 8.80 5.29 0.56
N VAL A 195 8.10 5.67 1.62
CA VAL A 195 7.87 4.84 2.81
C VAL A 195 6.40 4.93 3.23
N ILE A 196 5.87 3.84 3.78
CA ILE A 196 4.64 3.89 4.59
C ILE A 196 4.88 3.50 6.04
N ASP A 197 4.12 4.14 6.93
CA ASP A 197 3.89 3.73 8.32
C ASP A 197 2.43 3.35 8.46
N SER A 198 2.15 2.07 8.73
CA SER A 198 0.80 1.53 8.71
C SER A 198 0.44 0.89 10.04
N VAL A 199 -0.79 1.15 10.50
CA VAL A 199 -1.42 0.47 11.63
C VAL A 199 -2.52 -0.43 11.10
N HIS A 200 -2.53 -1.66 11.60
CA HIS A 200 -3.36 -2.76 11.11
C HIS A 200 -4.22 -3.32 12.28
N PRO A 201 -5.30 -2.62 12.66
CA PRO A 201 -6.06 -2.92 13.88
C PRO A 201 -6.79 -4.24 13.94
N GLU A 202 -6.79 -5.06 12.88
CA GLU A 202 -7.52 -6.33 12.87
C GLU A 202 -6.67 -7.48 12.29
N GLU A 203 -5.39 -7.21 12.03
CA GLU A 203 -4.48 -8.19 11.42
C GLU A 203 -3.98 -9.22 12.44
N SER A 204 -3.94 -8.82 13.71
CA SER A 204 -3.35 -9.60 14.79
C SER A 204 -4.29 -10.67 15.39
N ILE A 205 -5.61 -10.44 15.37
CA ILE A 205 -6.58 -11.36 15.99
C ILE A 205 -6.76 -12.62 15.16
N GLU A 206 -6.85 -12.55 13.82
CA GLU A 206 -7.15 -13.73 13.01
C GLU A 206 -6.00 -14.75 13.08
N THR A 207 -4.75 -14.30 13.07
CA THR A 207 -3.58 -15.19 13.22
C THR A 207 -3.53 -15.89 14.59
N LEU A 208 -3.84 -15.18 15.70
CA LEU A 208 -3.90 -15.77 17.05
C LEU A 208 -5.14 -16.65 17.27
N ARG A 209 -6.30 -16.21 16.78
CA ARG A 209 -7.60 -16.86 17.00
C ARG A 209 -7.77 -18.11 16.16
N GLU A 210 -7.13 -18.18 14.99
CA GLU A 210 -7.34 -19.25 14.00
C GLU A 210 -6.18 -20.25 13.97
N GLY A 211 -5.20 -20.10 14.86
CA GLY A 211 -4.09 -21.05 15.01
C GLY A 211 -3.13 -21.07 13.81
N MET A 212 -3.10 -19.98 13.03
CA MET A 212 -2.24 -19.88 11.86
C MET A 212 -0.77 -19.91 12.29
N SER A 213 -0.04 -20.91 11.81
CA SER A 213 1.38 -21.06 12.13
C SER A 213 2.22 -19.99 11.42
N GLY A 214 2.87 -19.11 12.18
CA GLY A 214 3.98 -18.28 11.69
C GLY A 214 3.66 -16.85 11.26
N TYR A 215 2.53 -16.24 11.67
CA TYR A 215 2.24 -14.80 11.51
C TYR A 215 2.70 -14.20 10.18
N ARG A 216 2.07 -14.65 9.10
CA ARG A 216 2.36 -14.13 7.75
C ARG A 216 1.38 -13.01 7.47
N MET A 217 1.83 -11.75 7.37
CA MET A 217 0.91 -10.60 7.18
C MET A 217 0.11 -10.67 5.86
N MET A 218 0.58 -11.45 4.87
CA MET A 218 -0.15 -11.75 3.63
C MET A 218 -1.44 -12.57 3.84
N ALA A 219 -1.63 -13.13 5.03
CA ALA A 219 -2.81 -13.92 5.42
C ALA A 219 -4.13 -13.19 5.21
N GLN A 220 -4.16 -11.86 5.19
CA GLN A 220 -5.40 -11.09 5.05
C GLN A 220 -5.56 -10.41 3.68
N THR A 221 -4.57 -10.55 2.81
CA THR A 221 -4.57 -9.95 1.48
C THR A 221 -5.37 -10.83 0.54
N ILE A 222 -6.29 -10.22 -0.20
CA ILE A 222 -7.00 -10.84 -1.31
C ILE A 222 -6.75 -10.01 -2.55
N PHE A 223 -6.18 -10.63 -3.57
CA PHE A 223 -5.84 -9.96 -4.82
C PHE A 223 -7.03 -9.88 -5.76
N LEU A 224 -7.06 -8.84 -6.58
CA LEU A 224 -8.06 -8.66 -7.64
C LEU A 224 -7.55 -9.05 -9.02
N ALA A 225 -6.29 -9.46 -9.10
CA ALA A 225 -5.64 -9.98 -10.30
C ALA A 225 -4.74 -11.16 -9.93
N LYS A 226 -4.64 -12.13 -10.83
CA LYS A 226 -3.71 -13.26 -10.68
C LYS A 226 -2.27 -12.78 -10.85
N ASP A 227 -2.03 -12.05 -11.93
CA ASP A 227 -0.69 -11.68 -12.37
C ASP A 227 -0.40 -10.20 -12.09
N LYS A 228 0.88 -9.87 -11.93
CA LYS A 228 1.36 -8.49 -11.83
C LYS A 228 1.34 -7.84 -13.21
N SER A 229 0.99 -6.56 -13.27
CA SER A 229 1.02 -5.79 -14.51
C SER A 229 2.40 -5.14 -14.71
N PRO A 230 2.83 -4.88 -15.97
CA PRO A 230 4.05 -4.12 -16.23
C PRO A 230 4.00 -2.73 -15.61
N ALA A 231 5.18 -2.18 -15.23
CA ALA A 231 5.30 -0.87 -14.59
C ALA A 231 4.62 0.26 -15.38
N THR A 232 4.61 0.17 -16.71
CA THR A 232 3.97 1.16 -17.59
C THR A 232 2.49 1.41 -17.26
N THR A 233 1.81 0.44 -16.64
CA THR A 233 0.39 0.57 -16.24
C THR A 233 0.18 1.36 -14.95
N CYS A 234 1.22 1.61 -14.15
CA CYS A 234 1.16 2.41 -12.92
C CYS A 234 2.13 3.61 -12.93
N ALA A 235 3.15 3.60 -13.78
CA ALA A 235 4.16 4.66 -13.90
C ALA A 235 3.61 5.94 -14.52
N ASP A 236 2.61 5.85 -15.40
CA ASP A 236 1.92 7.04 -15.88
C ASP A 236 1.09 7.63 -14.73
N THR A 237 1.47 8.83 -14.32
CA THR A 237 0.78 9.59 -13.28
C THR A 237 -0.10 10.69 -13.89
N THR A 238 -0.06 10.89 -15.21
CA THR A 238 -0.82 11.93 -15.92
C THR A 238 -2.26 11.50 -16.18
N ASP A 239 -3.16 12.48 -16.30
CA ASP A 239 -4.56 12.22 -16.60
C ASP A 239 -4.69 11.81 -18.09
N PRO A 240 -5.29 10.65 -18.42
CA PRO A 240 -5.50 10.22 -19.81
C PRO A 240 -6.23 11.25 -20.68
N SER A 241 -7.05 12.13 -20.09
CA SER A 241 -7.76 13.19 -20.80
C SER A 241 -6.89 14.42 -21.14
N SER A 242 -5.68 14.51 -20.57
CA SER A 242 -4.74 15.61 -20.83
C SER A 242 -3.89 15.39 -22.08
N SER A 243 -3.71 14.14 -22.54
CA SER A 243 -2.95 13.80 -23.74
C SER A 243 -3.72 14.01 -25.05
N ALA A 244 -5.04 14.21 -24.99
CA ALA A 244 -5.91 14.46 -26.16
C ALA A 244 -6.03 15.96 -26.53
N ARG A 245 -5.26 16.84 -25.88
CA ARG A 245 -5.24 18.30 -26.14
C ARG A 245 -3.86 18.78 -26.58
N HIS A 246 -3.29 18.17 -27.63
CA HIS A 246 -2.18 18.75 -28.38
C HIS A 246 -2.37 18.51 -29.88
#